data_AF-A0A3D5ATY1-F1
#
_entry.id   AF-A0A3D5ATY1-F1
#
_cell.length_a   1.000
_cell.length_b   1.000
_cell.length_c   1.000
_cell.angle_alpha   90.00
_cell.angle_beta   90.00
_cell.angle_gamma   90.00
#
_symmetry.space_group_name_H-M   'P 1'
#
loop_
_entity.id
_entity.type
_entity.pdbx_description
1 polymer ?
#
loop_
_entity_poly.entity_id
_entity_poly.type
_entity_poly.pdbx_seq_one_letter_code
_entity_poly.pdbx_strand_id
1 'polypeptide(L)'
;DFTGIDVRGKVALVDLKLPANSEDPVDDAYLAGWQATARAPAAGAAAIAAFVDVDGAVAQSNSSREIPYLAMSRADGLALKQAGLFRSQTKANPEFVYNLHYSTPNGIAGNLSHRVDRSKLTRVRSEYHADIAGLSLWRAWVGFRKDVGGMMTMPAVYLKGPVALDEYVGGSPDAVENVNWTRIGVISDGNRNQITMYNRRPFTGKDIWFAGPSSPGGFDPNSRSFYRFNLPGGSQLLSPSHYMGDGSSGHLLDVDYFGYHATSYRLFREGTEIPGQYPGFSRFPYFAVPNEAATYRLDAVTVLPKSGLGGPTQAIRRLSHRVDTSWTFRSDRGNPLPCYEGSPFECKNESLLQPFYDLGLDPSNNAPAGRHTFGVEVLRTDTGAPAVLAGLSARYSTDEGLTWHQATVAGNRVTVDNPNAGFVWLQIEAWTANGDRVTQTVQRIYGIR
;
A
#
# COMPACT_ATOMS: atom_id res chain seq x y z
N ASP A 1 -18.97 -0.94 35.41
CA ASP A 1 -19.65 -2.08 34.74
C ASP A 1 -20.99 -1.68 34.10
N PHE A 2 -21.42 -0.42 34.19
CA PHE A 2 -22.71 0.09 33.66
C PHE A 2 -23.96 -0.53 34.30
N THR A 3 -23.80 -1.33 35.36
CA THR A 3 -24.90 -1.92 36.10
C THR A 3 -25.74 -0.81 36.73
N GLY A 4 -27.04 -0.78 36.43
CA GLY A 4 -27.98 0.23 36.96
C GLY A 4 -27.86 1.63 36.34
N ILE A 5 -27.12 1.79 35.25
CA ILE A 5 -26.96 3.09 34.55
C ILE A 5 -27.49 2.96 33.12
N ASP A 6 -28.45 3.80 32.73
CA ASP A 6 -28.96 3.85 31.36
C ASP A 6 -28.03 4.68 30.45
N VAL A 7 -27.20 3.98 29.69
CA VAL A 7 -26.30 4.57 28.68
C VAL A 7 -26.83 4.40 27.24
N ARG A 8 -28.03 3.86 27.05
CA ARG A 8 -28.53 3.52 25.71
C ARG A 8 -28.64 4.75 24.82
N GLY A 9 -27.92 4.75 23.70
CA GLY A 9 -27.87 5.88 22.76
C GLY A 9 -27.15 7.13 23.29
N LYS A 10 -26.46 7.03 24.44
CA LYS A 10 -25.75 8.14 25.10
C LYS A 10 -24.24 7.94 25.04
N VAL A 11 -23.49 8.99 25.40
CA VAL A 11 -22.05 8.87 25.63
C VAL A 11 -21.81 8.39 27.05
N ALA A 12 -21.10 7.26 27.18
CA ALA A 12 -20.64 6.74 28.46
C ALA A 12 -19.41 7.53 28.92
N LEU A 13 -19.54 8.33 29.99
CA LEU A 13 -18.38 8.91 30.67
C LEU A 13 -17.83 7.90 31.68
N VAL A 14 -16.58 7.49 31.52
CA VAL A 14 -15.94 6.43 32.31
C VAL A 14 -14.73 6.97 33.06
N ASP A 15 -14.77 6.93 34.39
CA ASP A 15 -13.62 7.14 35.25
C ASP A 15 -12.82 5.83 35.38
N LEU A 16 -11.66 5.77 34.72
CA LEU A 16 -10.77 4.61 34.76
C LEU A 16 -10.03 4.60 36.10
N LYS A 17 -10.52 3.79 37.03
CA LYS A 17 -9.93 3.59 38.35
C LYS A 17 -8.73 2.65 38.28
N LEU A 18 -7.66 3.00 38.98
CA LEU A 18 -6.50 2.14 39.19
C LEU A 18 -6.52 1.55 40.61
N PRO A 19 -5.95 0.35 40.83
CA PRO A 19 -5.69 -0.17 42.16
C PRO A 19 -4.82 0.80 42.97
N ALA A 20 -5.12 0.98 44.26
CA ALA A 20 -4.45 1.95 45.13
C ALA A 20 -2.93 1.74 45.28
N ASN A 21 -2.45 0.51 45.05
CA ASN A 21 -1.04 0.11 45.13
C ASN A 21 -0.59 -0.58 43.84
N SER A 22 -1.07 -0.11 42.69
CA SER A 22 -0.70 -0.66 41.39
C SER A 22 0.82 -0.65 41.19
N GLU A 23 1.42 -1.83 40.99
CA GLU A 23 2.83 -1.95 40.61
C GLU A 23 3.08 -1.50 39.15
N ASP A 24 2.05 -1.62 38.29
CA ASP A 24 2.08 -1.14 36.89
C ASP A 24 0.82 -0.31 36.55
N PRO A 25 0.78 0.97 36.97
CA PRO A 25 -0.40 1.82 36.77
C PRO A 25 -0.69 2.12 35.30
N VAL A 26 0.27 1.92 34.40
CA VAL A 26 0.08 2.14 32.97
C VAL A 26 -0.70 0.97 32.37
N ASP A 27 -0.31 -0.26 32.66
CA ASP A 27 -1.03 -1.44 32.18
C ASP A 27 -2.43 -1.54 32.81
N ASP A 28 -2.56 -1.26 34.11
CA ASP A 28 -3.86 -1.22 34.78
C ASP A 28 -4.83 -0.19 34.16
N ALA A 29 -4.32 0.99 33.79
CA ALA A 29 -5.11 2.00 33.08
C ALA A 29 -5.54 1.53 31.69
N TYR A 30 -4.62 0.87 30.97
CA TYR A 30 -4.90 0.29 29.66
C TYR A 30 -5.98 -0.79 29.75
N LEU A 31 -5.86 -1.73 30.68
CA LEU A 31 -6.83 -2.79 30.93
C LEU A 31 -8.19 -2.24 31.33
N ALA A 32 -8.25 -1.24 32.21
CA ALA A 32 -9.49 -0.59 32.59
C ALA A 32 -10.20 0.04 31.38
N GLY A 33 -9.46 0.73 30.52
CA GLY A 33 -10.01 1.30 29.29
C GLY A 33 -10.45 0.23 28.29
N TRP A 34 -9.71 -0.88 28.16
CA TRP A 34 -10.10 -2.03 27.32
C TRP A 34 -11.40 -2.69 27.82
N GLN A 35 -11.57 -2.84 29.13
CA GLN A 35 -12.83 -3.33 29.69
C GLN A 35 -13.99 -2.36 29.43
N ALA A 36 -13.74 -1.05 29.45
CA ALA A 36 -14.75 -0.05 29.11
C ALA A 36 -15.17 -0.15 27.64
N THR A 37 -14.23 -0.34 26.71
CA THR A 37 -14.52 -0.51 25.28
C THR A 37 -15.26 -1.81 24.97
N ALA A 38 -15.10 -2.86 25.78
CA ALA A 38 -15.89 -4.08 25.67
C ALA A 38 -17.31 -3.94 26.25
N ARG A 39 -17.47 -3.25 27.39
CA ARG A 39 -18.75 -3.21 28.13
C ARG A 39 -19.71 -2.13 27.64
N ALA A 40 -19.21 -0.97 27.22
CA ALA A 40 -20.07 0.16 26.85
C ALA A 40 -20.94 -0.13 25.61
N PRO A 41 -20.41 -0.73 24.52
CA PRO A 41 -21.24 -1.11 23.38
C PRO A 41 -22.30 -2.15 23.76
N ALA A 42 -21.93 -3.15 24.56
CA ALA A 42 -22.86 -4.17 25.05
C ALA A 42 -24.00 -3.58 25.91
N ALA A 43 -23.75 -2.47 26.61
CA ALA A 43 -24.76 -1.71 27.34
C ALA A 43 -25.58 -0.74 26.46
N GLY A 44 -25.28 -0.65 25.16
CA GLY A 44 -25.97 0.19 24.19
C GLY A 44 -25.47 1.64 24.12
N ALA A 45 -24.28 1.95 24.66
CA ALA A 45 -23.68 3.27 24.54
C ALA A 45 -23.42 3.62 23.07
N ALA A 46 -23.60 4.88 22.71
CA ALA A 46 -23.32 5.39 21.36
C ALA A 46 -21.86 5.84 21.21
N ALA A 47 -21.17 6.16 22.30
CA ALA A 47 -19.75 6.50 22.34
C ALA A 47 -19.20 6.38 23.77
N ILE A 48 -17.89 6.47 23.92
CA ILE A 48 -17.16 6.45 25.20
C ILE A 48 -16.35 7.75 25.31
N ALA A 49 -16.42 8.41 26.47
CA ALA A 49 -15.46 9.42 26.90
C ALA A 49 -14.81 8.90 28.18
N ALA A 50 -13.48 8.83 28.25
CA ALA A 50 -12.79 8.21 29.36
C ALA A 50 -11.58 9.02 29.81
N PHE A 51 -11.32 8.98 31.12
CA PHE A 51 -10.16 9.60 31.75
C PHE A 51 -9.65 8.71 32.89
N VAL A 52 -8.34 8.73 33.11
CA VAL A 52 -7.72 8.06 34.26
C VAL A 52 -7.92 8.94 35.49
N ASP A 53 -8.56 8.42 36.53
CA ASP A 53 -8.85 9.19 37.74
C ASP A 53 -7.67 9.16 38.73
N VAL A 54 -6.50 9.59 38.24
CA VAL A 54 -5.28 9.80 39.02
C VAL A 54 -4.77 11.20 38.73
N ASP A 55 -4.35 11.92 39.77
CA ASP A 55 -3.89 13.29 39.61
C ASP A 55 -2.65 13.37 38.71
N GLY A 56 -2.64 14.35 37.80
CA GLY A 56 -1.60 14.48 36.77
C GLY A 56 -1.64 13.44 35.65
N ALA A 57 -2.60 12.51 35.64
CA ALA A 57 -2.69 11.53 34.55
C ALA A 57 -2.98 12.19 33.19
N VAL A 58 -2.18 11.80 32.20
CA VAL A 58 -2.39 12.18 30.80
C VAL A 58 -3.55 11.39 30.19
N ALA A 59 -4.12 11.90 29.10
CA ALA A 59 -5.18 11.20 28.38
C ALA A 59 -4.69 9.82 27.90
N GLN A 60 -5.33 8.76 28.39
CA GLN A 60 -5.00 7.39 28.01
C GLN A 60 -5.84 7.01 26.78
N SER A 61 -5.15 6.77 25.66
CA SER A 61 -5.79 6.35 24.42
C SER A 61 -6.08 4.86 24.44
N ASN A 62 -7.30 4.51 24.02
CA ASN A 62 -7.73 3.14 23.76
C ASN A 62 -8.51 3.11 22.45
N SER A 63 -8.71 1.92 21.89
CA SER A 63 -9.45 1.76 20.64
C SER A 63 -10.71 0.92 20.85
N SER A 64 -11.78 1.29 20.16
CA SER A 64 -13.00 0.51 20.05
C SER A 64 -13.32 0.34 18.57
N ARG A 65 -13.74 -0.85 18.18
CA ARG A 65 -14.16 -1.17 16.81
C ARG A 65 -15.62 -0.82 16.54
N GLU A 66 -16.42 -0.67 17.58
CA GLU A 66 -17.88 -0.58 17.48
C GLU A 66 -18.40 0.84 17.66
N ILE A 67 -17.84 1.59 18.61
CA ILE A 67 -18.29 2.94 18.94
C ILE A 67 -17.10 3.88 19.15
N PRO A 68 -17.26 5.20 18.93
CA PRO A 68 -16.18 6.17 19.15
C PRO A 68 -15.66 6.18 20.58
N TYR A 69 -14.35 6.39 20.75
CA TYR A 69 -13.67 6.55 22.03
C TYR A 69 -12.93 7.88 22.08
N LEU A 70 -13.19 8.69 23.11
CA LEU A 70 -12.48 9.93 23.39
C LEU A 70 -11.68 9.79 24.69
N ALA A 71 -10.36 9.83 24.57
CA ALA A 71 -9.46 9.95 25.72
C ALA A 71 -9.39 11.41 26.18
N MET A 72 -9.50 11.65 27.48
CA MET A 72 -9.49 12.98 28.08
C MET A 72 -8.49 13.06 29.23
N SER A 73 -8.03 14.27 29.55
CA SER A 73 -7.31 14.51 30.80
C SER A 73 -8.26 14.30 31.99
N ARG A 74 -7.70 14.05 33.19
CA ARG A 74 -8.51 13.96 34.41
C ARG A 74 -9.31 15.24 34.65
N ALA A 75 -8.68 16.40 34.46
CA ALA A 75 -9.33 17.70 34.67
C ALA A 75 -10.55 17.87 33.76
N ASP A 76 -10.41 17.54 32.47
CA ASP A 76 -11.52 17.63 31.51
C ASP A 76 -12.62 16.60 31.83
N GLY A 77 -12.25 15.39 32.24
CA GLY A 77 -13.18 14.34 32.64
C GLY A 77 -14.03 14.73 33.85
N LEU A 78 -13.40 15.31 34.88
CA LEU A 78 -14.09 15.83 36.06
C LEU A 78 -14.97 17.04 35.74
N ALA A 79 -14.49 17.96 34.89
CA ALA A 79 -15.28 19.08 34.42
C ALA A 79 -16.52 18.60 33.64
N LEU A 80 -16.37 17.58 32.79
CA LEU A 80 -17.48 16.99 32.06
C LEU A 80 -18.49 16.30 32.98
N LYS A 81 -18.00 15.61 34.02
CA LYS A 81 -18.84 14.99 35.05
C LYS A 81 -19.71 16.01 35.78
N GLN A 82 -19.17 17.21 36.04
CA GLN A 82 -19.92 18.31 36.65
C GLN A 82 -20.91 18.97 35.67
N ALA A 83 -20.52 19.12 34.40
CA ALA A 83 -21.37 19.73 33.38
C ALA A 83 -22.60 18.89 33.03
N GLY A 84 -22.50 17.55 33.09
CA GLY A 84 -23.61 16.63 32.88
C GLY A 84 -24.13 16.52 31.44
N LEU A 85 -23.58 17.31 30.50
CA LEU A 85 -23.91 17.28 29.08
C LEU A 85 -22.64 17.21 28.25
N PHE A 86 -22.62 16.26 27.30
CA PHE A 86 -21.58 16.13 26.29
C PHE A 86 -22.24 15.99 24.93
N ARG A 87 -21.76 16.75 23.93
CA ARG A 87 -22.13 16.57 22.53
C ARG A 87 -20.87 16.32 21.74
N SER A 88 -20.85 15.23 20.98
CA SER A 88 -19.78 14.91 20.05
C SER A 88 -20.34 14.70 18.66
N GLN A 89 -19.52 15.01 17.66
CA GLN A 89 -19.73 14.62 16.28
C GLN A 89 -18.50 13.88 15.83
N THR A 90 -18.71 12.73 15.19
CA THR A 90 -17.63 11.96 14.57
C THR A 90 -17.75 12.03 13.07
N LYS A 91 -16.58 12.04 12.40
CA LYS A 91 -16.49 11.90 10.95
C LYS A 91 -15.92 10.51 10.66
N ALA A 92 -16.37 9.89 9.58
CA ALA A 92 -15.85 8.59 9.16
C ALA A 92 -14.34 8.65 8.83
N ASN A 93 -13.88 9.80 8.35
CA ASN A 93 -12.49 10.09 8.03
C ASN A 93 -12.06 11.41 8.70
N PRO A 94 -10.83 11.51 9.24
CA PRO A 94 -10.27 12.76 9.69
C PRO A 94 -9.90 13.66 8.51
N GLU A 95 -9.76 14.96 8.76
CA GLU A 95 -9.32 15.92 7.74
C GLU A 95 -7.82 15.80 7.43
N PHE A 96 -7.04 15.46 8.44
CA PHE A 96 -5.61 15.21 8.35
C PHE A 96 -5.16 14.24 9.44
N VAL A 97 -3.94 13.72 9.29
CA VAL A 97 -3.29 12.85 10.28
C VAL A 97 -1.85 13.28 10.50
N TYR A 98 -1.33 13.11 11.72
CA TYR A 98 0.08 13.27 12.03
C TYR A 98 0.80 11.92 12.05
N ASN A 99 1.94 11.84 11.38
CA ASN A 99 2.86 10.71 11.40
C ASN A 99 4.16 11.19 12.07
N LEU A 100 4.27 10.98 13.37
CA LEU A 100 5.34 11.58 14.19
C LEU A 100 6.35 10.54 14.62
N HIS A 101 7.62 10.87 14.51
CA HIS A 101 8.73 10.05 14.98
C HIS A 101 9.64 10.87 15.89
N TYR A 102 9.72 10.46 17.15
CA TYR A 102 10.56 11.04 18.20
C TYR A 102 11.48 9.96 18.75
N SER A 103 12.63 9.79 18.13
CA SER A 103 13.67 8.88 18.58
C SER A 103 14.82 9.63 19.22
N THR A 104 15.33 9.13 20.34
CA THR A 104 16.52 9.64 21.01
C THR A 104 17.67 8.64 20.85
N PRO A 105 18.90 9.08 20.51
CA PRO A 105 20.04 8.18 20.34
C PRO A 105 20.43 7.38 21.59
N ASN A 106 20.22 7.95 22.78
CA ASN A 106 20.78 7.45 24.03
C ASN A 106 19.69 7.05 25.06
N GLY A 107 18.60 6.44 24.58
CA GLY A 107 17.48 6.01 25.43
C GLY A 107 16.45 7.11 25.70
N ILE A 108 15.36 6.73 26.37
CA ILE A 108 14.19 7.59 26.64
C ILE A 108 14.52 8.48 27.85
N ALA A 109 14.52 9.80 27.66
CA ALA A 109 14.75 10.73 28.76
C ALA A 109 13.61 10.65 29.80
N GLY A 110 13.92 10.86 31.08
CA GLY A 110 12.93 10.81 32.16
C GLY A 110 11.80 11.84 32.04
N ASN A 111 12.01 12.90 31.24
CA ASN A 111 10.99 13.85 30.84
C ASN A 111 11.05 14.04 29.31
N LEU A 112 9.97 13.69 28.62
CA LEU A 112 9.80 13.91 27.18
C LEU A 112 8.50 14.66 26.94
N SER A 113 8.62 15.90 26.45
CA SER A 113 7.49 16.69 25.99
C SER A 113 7.79 17.23 24.61
N HIS A 114 6.85 16.98 23.68
CA HIS A 114 6.93 17.46 22.32
C HIS A 114 5.70 18.28 21.99
N ARG A 115 5.92 19.54 21.62
CA ARG A 115 4.88 20.38 21.04
C ARG A 115 5.00 20.31 19.52
N VAL A 116 3.98 19.75 18.89
CA VAL A 116 3.93 19.62 17.43
C VAL A 116 3.61 20.98 16.82
N ASP A 117 4.53 21.49 15.99
CA ASP A 117 4.31 22.63 15.11
C ASP A 117 4.10 22.12 13.69
N ARG A 118 2.84 22.10 13.24
CA ARG A 118 2.46 21.59 11.92
C ARG A 118 3.21 22.29 10.78
N SER A 119 3.53 23.57 10.93
CA SER A 119 4.24 24.35 9.89
C SER A 119 5.66 23.83 9.64
N LYS A 120 6.22 23.05 10.57
CA LYS A 120 7.54 22.43 10.49
C LYS A 120 7.49 20.97 10.02
N LEU A 121 6.31 20.44 9.71
CA LEU A 121 6.14 19.08 9.23
C LEU A 121 6.05 19.05 7.70
N THR A 122 6.48 17.95 7.10
CA THR A 122 6.27 17.72 5.68
C THR A 122 4.83 17.32 5.44
N ARG A 123 4.14 18.07 4.57
CA ARG A 123 2.79 17.74 4.13
C ARG A 123 2.85 16.76 2.95
N VAL A 124 2.12 15.67 3.05
CA VAL A 124 1.90 14.68 1.98
C VAL A 124 0.41 14.56 1.74
N ARG A 125 -0.04 14.88 0.52
CA ARG A 125 -1.42 14.66 0.10
C ARG A 125 -1.60 13.19 -0.27
N SER A 126 -2.25 12.42 0.60
CA SER A 126 -2.48 11.00 0.35
C SER A 126 -3.88 10.77 -0.21
N GLU A 127 -3.97 10.06 -1.33
CA GLU A 127 -5.20 9.67 -1.99
C GLU A 127 -5.27 8.15 -1.98
N TYR A 128 -6.29 7.60 -1.33
CA TYR A 128 -6.52 6.17 -1.28
C TYR A 128 -7.74 5.82 -2.10
N HIS A 129 -7.48 5.31 -3.30
CA HIS A 129 -8.51 5.03 -4.27
C HIS A 129 -9.21 3.71 -3.96
N ALA A 130 -10.48 3.65 -4.29
CA ALA A 130 -11.28 2.43 -4.24
C ALA A 130 -12.40 2.56 -5.27
N ASP A 131 -12.43 1.66 -6.24
CA ASP A 131 -13.50 1.64 -7.23
C ASP A 131 -14.79 1.05 -6.66
N ILE A 132 -14.77 0.46 -5.45
CA ILE A 132 -15.97 0.10 -4.69
C ILE A 132 -16.06 1.01 -3.46
N ALA A 133 -17.19 1.72 -3.31
CA ALA A 133 -17.40 2.60 -2.17
C ALA A 133 -17.64 1.82 -0.87
N GLY A 134 -17.23 2.41 0.26
CA GLY A 134 -17.51 1.87 1.59
C GLY A 134 -16.53 0.82 2.08
N LEU A 135 -15.50 0.49 1.28
CA LEU A 135 -14.41 -0.39 1.72
C LEU A 135 -13.74 0.18 2.97
N SER A 136 -13.38 -0.72 3.88
CA SER A 136 -12.55 -0.38 5.02
C SER A 136 -11.13 -0.19 4.51
N LEU A 137 -10.52 0.92 4.92
CA LEU A 137 -9.13 1.20 4.65
C LEU A 137 -8.38 1.22 5.97
N TRP A 138 -7.22 0.61 5.97
CA TRP A 138 -6.28 0.70 7.06
C TRP A 138 -4.94 1.17 6.51
N ARG A 139 -4.30 2.13 7.19
CA ARG A 139 -2.99 2.61 6.80
C ARG A 139 -2.06 2.80 7.99
N ALA A 140 -0.76 2.71 7.72
CA ALA A 140 0.29 2.92 8.71
C ALA A 140 1.50 3.62 8.10
N TRP A 141 2.15 4.44 8.91
CA TRP A 141 3.50 4.96 8.64
C TRP A 141 4.43 4.40 9.69
N VAL A 142 5.53 3.82 9.23
CA VAL A 142 6.51 3.16 10.08
C VAL A 142 7.84 3.83 9.82
N GLY A 143 8.37 4.49 10.84
CA GLY A 143 9.68 5.12 10.78
C GLY A 143 10.70 4.30 11.56
N PHE A 144 11.79 3.91 10.91
CA PHE A 144 12.98 3.39 11.60
C PHE A 144 14.16 4.31 11.35
N ARG A 145 14.92 4.62 12.40
CA ARG A 145 16.22 5.28 12.22
C ARG A 145 17.13 4.44 11.33
N LYS A 146 17.97 5.12 10.55
CA LYS A 146 18.94 4.48 9.66
C LYS A 146 20.11 3.82 10.38
N ASP A 147 20.42 4.25 11.60
CA ASP A 147 21.64 3.90 12.33
C ASP A 147 21.42 2.97 13.53
N VAL A 148 20.17 2.62 13.84
CA VAL A 148 19.84 1.68 14.92
C VAL A 148 18.71 0.75 14.50
N GLY A 149 18.76 -0.50 14.98
CA GLY A 149 17.62 -1.41 14.87
C GLY A 149 16.44 -0.93 15.72
N GLY A 150 15.22 -1.30 15.35
CA GLY A 150 14.02 -0.92 16.07
C GLY A 150 12.94 -2.00 16.02
N MET A 151 12.04 -1.96 17.00
CA MET A 151 10.80 -2.73 17.00
C MET A 151 9.64 -1.80 16.64
N MET A 152 8.65 -2.34 15.96
CA MET A 152 7.45 -1.60 15.56
C MET A 152 6.23 -2.07 16.34
N THR A 153 5.50 -1.10 16.91
CA THR A 153 4.09 -1.26 17.24
C THR A 153 3.29 -0.57 16.15
N MET A 154 2.50 -1.33 15.37
CA MET A 154 1.80 -0.86 14.16
C MET A 154 0.83 0.29 14.48
N PRO A 155 1.13 1.56 14.13
CA PRO A 155 0.23 2.67 14.38
C PRO A 155 -0.80 2.72 13.25
N ALA A 156 -1.96 2.14 13.51
CA ALA A 156 -3.02 1.92 12.54
C ALA A 156 -4.06 3.06 12.54
N VAL A 157 -4.28 3.70 11.40
CA VAL A 157 -5.44 4.58 11.19
C VAL A 157 -6.42 3.88 10.27
N TYR A 158 -7.67 3.74 10.73
CA TYR A 158 -8.77 3.19 9.96
C TYR A 158 -9.56 4.31 9.30
N LEU A 159 -9.86 4.13 8.03
CA LEU A 159 -10.55 5.07 7.15
C LEU A 159 -11.64 4.32 6.37
N LYS A 160 -12.53 5.07 5.72
CA LYS A 160 -13.50 4.55 4.75
C LYS A 160 -13.15 5.06 3.36
N GLY A 161 -12.82 4.12 2.48
CA GLY A 161 -12.45 4.38 1.10
C GLY A 161 -13.68 4.54 0.19
N PRO A 162 -13.52 5.27 -0.93
CA PRO A 162 -12.33 6.05 -1.30
C PRO A 162 -12.18 7.34 -0.47
N VAL A 163 -10.94 7.77 -0.21
CA VAL A 163 -10.65 8.94 0.63
C VAL A 163 -9.38 9.66 0.23
N ALA A 164 -9.34 10.97 0.43
CA ALA A 164 -8.13 11.77 0.30
C ALA A 164 -7.95 12.67 1.54
N LEU A 165 -6.75 12.69 2.10
CA LEU A 165 -6.42 13.47 3.31
C LEU A 165 -5.01 14.04 3.26
N ASP A 166 -4.77 15.05 4.08
CA ASP A 166 -3.43 15.56 4.32
C ASP A 166 -2.74 14.77 5.43
N GLU A 167 -1.49 14.42 5.20
CA GLU A 167 -0.67 13.70 6.17
C GLU A 167 0.55 14.54 6.50
N TYR A 168 0.75 14.82 7.78
CA TYR A 168 1.87 15.63 8.26
C TYR A 168 2.91 14.73 8.89
N VAL A 169 4.08 14.64 8.27
CA VAL A 169 5.15 13.69 8.61
C VAL A 169 6.33 14.45 9.20
N GLY A 170 6.92 13.93 10.28
CA GLY A 170 8.11 14.51 10.91
C GLY A 170 8.17 14.22 12.40
N GLY A 171 8.55 15.22 13.21
CA GLY A 171 8.59 15.09 14.68
C GLY A 171 9.88 15.65 15.26
N SER A 172 11.02 14.99 14.98
CA SER A 172 12.35 15.52 15.27
C SER A 172 12.90 16.33 14.08
N PRO A 173 13.88 17.24 14.29
CA PRO A 173 14.57 17.94 13.20
C PRO A 173 15.12 16.98 12.12
N ASP A 174 15.51 15.79 12.55
CA ASP A 174 16.14 14.77 11.71
C ASP A 174 15.14 13.74 11.15
N ALA A 175 13.85 13.80 11.52
CA ALA A 175 12.89 12.73 11.23
C ALA A 175 12.62 12.52 9.74
N VAL A 176 12.83 13.53 8.90
CA VAL A 176 12.64 13.40 7.45
C VAL A 176 13.90 12.81 6.79
N GLU A 177 15.08 13.14 7.30
CA GLU A 177 16.36 12.80 6.66
C GLU A 177 16.95 11.49 7.19
N ASN A 178 16.84 11.21 8.49
CA ASN A 178 17.52 10.11 9.17
C ASN A 178 16.61 8.92 9.49
N VAL A 179 15.35 8.97 9.05
CA VAL A 179 14.37 7.89 9.23
C VAL A 179 14.00 7.30 7.88
N ASN A 180 14.07 5.98 7.79
CA ASN A 180 13.48 5.21 6.70
C ASN A 180 11.99 5.04 6.98
N TRP A 181 11.16 5.66 6.16
CA TRP A 181 9.71 5.57 6.26
C TRP A 181 9.17 4.47 5.35
N THR A 182 8.53 3.48 5.95
CA THR A 182 7.67 2.51 5.24
C THR A 182 6.22 2.92 5.41
N ARG A 183 5.55 3.14 4.30
CA ARG A 183 4.11 3.40 4.25
C ARG A 183 3.38 2.12 3.90
N ILE A 184 2.24 1.89 4.54
CA ILE A 184 1.41 0.70 4.35
C ILE A 184 -0.01 1.18 4.09
N GLY A 185 -0.57 0.72 2.97
CA GLY A 185 -1.98 0.92 2.64
C GLY A 185 -2.68 -0.41 2.52
N VAL A 186 -3.86 -0.53 3.11
CA VAL A 186 -4.70 -1.73 3.03
C VAL A 186 -6.12 -1.36 2.69
N ILE A 187 -6.68 -1.95 1.64
CA ILE A 187 -8.12 -1.90 1.36
C ILE A 187 -8.74 -3.28 1.61
N SER A 188 -9.90 -3.30 2.26
CA SER A 188 -10.60 -4.54 2.64
C SER A 188 -12.11 -4.34 2.67
N ASP A 189 -12.86 -5.42 2.48
CA ASP A 189 -14.30 -5.47 2.75
C ASP A 189 -14.63 -5.65 4.25
N GLY A 190 -13.63 -5.67 5.13
CA GLY A 190 -13.79 -5.96 6.56
C GLY A 190 -13.88 -7.45 6.88
N ASN A 191 -13.65 -8.31 5.90
CA ASN A 191 -13.66 -9.76 6.03
C ASN A 191 -12.37 -10.33 5.40
N ARG A 192 -12.45 -11.47 4.72
CA ARG A 192 -11.30 -12.16 4.14
C ARG A 192 -10.66 -11.46 2.94
N ASN A 193 -11.32 -10.50 2.30
CA ASN A 193 -10.78 -9.87 1.10
C ASN A 193 -9.98 -8.63 1.50
N GLN A 194 -8.69 -8.63 1.18
CA GLN A 194 -7.82 -7.49 1.44
C GLN A 194 -6.66 -7.40 0.45
N ILE A 195 -6.23 -6.18 0.15
CA ILE A 195 -4.98 -5.89 -0.57
C ILE A 195 -4.10 -5.08 0.38
N THR A 196 -2.88 -5.55 0.64
CA THR A 196 -1.88 -4.80 1.39
C THR A 196 -0.78 -4.37 0.44
N MET A 197 -0.45 -3.08 0.41
CA MET A 197 0.68 -2.57 -0.34
C MET A 197 1.61 -1.78 0.55
N TYR A 198 2.90 -1.86 0.23
CA TYR A 198 3.98 -1.17 0.90
C TYR A 198 4.60 -0.14 -0.04
N ASN A 199 5.05 0.98 0.50
CA ASN A 199 5.87 1.96 -0.21
C ASN A 199 7.03 2.43 0.68
N ARG A 200 8.26 2.19 0.23
CA ARG A 200 9.50 2.57 0.93
C ARG A 200 10.29 3.66 0.23
N ARG A 201 9.77 4.19 -0.89
CA ARG A 201 10.43 5.28 -1.59
C ARG A 201 10.40 6.54 -0.71
N PRO A 202 11.28 7.53 -0.97
CA PRO A 202 11.07 8.87 -0.44
C PRO A 202 9.67 9.36 -0.82
N PHE A 203 8.94 9.94 0.12
CA PHE A 203 7.65 10.55 -0.16
C PHE A 203 7.87 11.91 -0.82
N THR A 204 7.19 12.14 -1.94
CA THR A 204 7.02 13.45 -2.54
C THR A 204 5.67 13.98 -2.04
N GLY A 205 5.39 15.28 -2.11
CA GLY A 205 4.21 15.90 -1.48
C GLY A 205 2.82 15.34 -1.87
N LYS A 206 2.73 14.31 -2.72
CA LYS A 206 1.54 13.55 -3.07
C LYS A 206 1.83 12.04 -3.10
N ASP A 207 0.88 11.22 -2.65
CA ASP A 207 0.97 9.76 -2.65
C ASP A 207 -0.40 9.15 -3.02
N ILE A 208 -0.47 8.42 -4.14
CA ILE A 208 -1.74 7.92 -4.70
C ILE A 208 -1.73 6.40 -4.67
N TRP A 209 -2.63 5.82 -3.88
CA TRP A 209 -2.73 4.38 -3.65
C TRP A 209 -3.90 3.78 -4.42
N PHE A 210 -3.68 2.60 -5.00
CA PHE A 210 -4.66 1.73 -5.66
C PHE A 210 -5.30 2.28 -6.93
N ALA A 211 -4.73 3.35 -7.51
CA ALA A 211 -5.31 4.06 -8.65
C ALA A 211 -5.06 3.40 -10.01
N GLY A 212 -3.91 2.75 -10.20
CA GLY A 212 -3.57 2.04 -11.43
C GLY A 212 -3.77 0.53 -11.31
N PRO A 213 -3.38 -0.25 -12.33
CA PRO A 213 -3.73 -1.66 -12.42
C PRO A 213 -2.99 -2.57 -11.44
N SER A 214 -3.72 -3.56 -10.90
CA SER A 214 -3.14 -4.70 -10.18
C SER A 214 -2.36 -5.59 -11.16
N SER A 215 -1.07 -5.33 -11.32
CA SER A 215 -0.23 -5.96 -12.33
C SER A 215 1.04 -6.56 -11.71
N PRO A 216 1.56 -7.65 -12.30
CA PRO A 216 2.82 -8.25 -11.86
C PRO A 216 3.98 -7.32 -12.14
N GLY A 217 4.99 -7.38 -11.27
CA GLY A 217 6.17 -6.53 -11.33
C GLY A 217 6.05 -5.34 -10.41
N GLY A 218 6.59 -4.22 -10.87
CA GLY A 218 6.82 -3.02 -10.08
C GLY A 218 8.31 -2.79 -9.84
N PHE A 219 8.62 -1.84 -8.96
CA PHE A 219 9.98 -1.51 -8.59
C PHE A 219 10.01 -0.99 -7.15
N ASP A 220 10.90 -1.55 -6.32
CA ASP A 220 11.35 -0.99 -5.05
C ASP A 220 12.88 -1.18 -5.01
N PRO A 221 13.66 -0.13 -4.73
CA PRO A 221 15.12 -0.24 -4.64
C PRO A 221 15.59 -1.28 -3.60
N ASN A 222 14.74 -1.63 -2.63
CA ASN A 222 15.01 -2.61 -1.59
C ASN A 222 14.44 -4.01 -1.89
N SER A 223 13.83 -4.23 -3.05
CA SER A 223 13.21 -5.52 -3.39
C SER A 223 13.44 -5.91 -4.85
N ARG A 224 13.82 -7.16 -5.07
CA ARG A 224 14.16 -7.66 -6.40
C ARG A 224 12.89 -8.13 -7.09
N SER A 225 12.46 -7.41 -8.13
CA SER A 225 11.27 -7.82 -8.91
C SER A 225 11.62 -8.98 -9.85
N PHE A 226 12.47 -8.77 -10.83
CA PHE A 226 12.91 -9.83 -11.74
C PHE A 226 14.39 -10.07 -11.53
N TYR A 227 14.82 -11.31 -11.37
CA TYR A 227 16.23 -11.61 -11.10
C TYR A 227 16.65 -13.01 -11.54
N ARG A 228 17.94 -13.17 -11.83
CA ARG A 228 18.61 -14.47 -11.92
C ARG A 228 19.21 -14.84 -10.58
N PHE A 229 18.94 -16.06 -10.14
CA PHE A 229 19.62 -16.74 -9.04
C PHE A 229 20.79 -17.56 -9.59
N ASN A 230 22.00 -17.29 -9.11
CA ASN A 230 23.21 -18.00 -9.51
C ASN A 230 23.53 -19.04 -8.44
N LEU A 231 23.35 -20.31 -8.80
CA LEU A 231 23.60 -21.41 -7.90
C LEU A 231 25.10 -21.77 -7.86
N PRO A 232 25.59 -22.26 -6.71
CA PRO A 232 26.88 -22.94 -6.66
C PRO A 232 26.95 -24.04 -7.74
N GLY A 233 28.07 -24.10 -8.48
CA GLY A 233 28.22 -25.01 -9.62
C GLY A 233 27.78 -24.43 -10.97
N GLY A 234 27.36 -23.17 -11.03
CA GLY A 234 27.23 -22.42 -12.29
C GLY A 234 25.89 -22.55 -13.01
N SER A 235 24.91 -23.23 -12.41
CA SER A 235 23.52 -23.23 -12.89
C SER A 235 22.83 -21.91 -12.57
N GLN A 236 21.91 -21.47 -13.42
CA GLN A 236 21.14 -20.23 -13.22
C GLN A 236 19.65 -20.47 -13.32
N LEU A 237 18.90 -19.81 -12.44
CA LEU A 237 17.46 -19.80 -12.43
C LEU A 237 16.96 -18.36 -12.61
N LEU A 238 16.18 -18.09 -13.64
CA LEU A 238 15.46 -16.83 -13.76
C LEU A 238 14.17 -16.92 -12.92
N SER A 239 14.00 -15.97 -12.01
CA SER A 239 12.80 -15.78 -11.21
C SER A 239 12.00 -14.61 -11.78
N PRO A 240 10.72 -14.82 -12.15
CA PRO A 240 9.81 -13.71 -12.42
C PRO A 240 9.46 -12.98 -11.11
N SER A 241 8.76 -11.85 -11.24
CA SER A 241 8.30 -11.10 -10.08
C SER A 241 7.24 -11.84 -9.29
N HIS A 242 7.50 -12.01 -8.00
CA HIS A 242 6.51 -12.37 -6.99
C HIS A 242 5.85 -11.14 -6.35
N TYR A 243 6.15 -9.94 -6.86
CA TYR A 243 5.45 -8.72 -6.48
C TYR A 243 4.33 -8.37 -7.46
N MET A 244 3.26 -7.81 -6.90
CA MET A 244 2.23 -7.06 -7.63
C MET A 244 2.24 -5.59 -7.20
N GLY A 245 2.04 -4.69 -8.15
CA GLY A 245 1.84 -3.26 -7.89
C GLY A 245 0.45 -2.78 -8.31
N ASP A 246 0.17 -1.51 -8.01
CA ASP A 246 -1.01 -0.76 -8.49
C ASP A 246 -0.66 0.18 -9.65
N GLY A 247 0.41 -0.09 -10.39
CA GLY A 247 0.88 0.79 -11.47
C GLY A 247 1.55 2.08 -11.01
N SER A 248 1.74 2.31 -9.70
CA SER A 248 2.61 3.36 -9.16
C SER A 248 3.97 2.79 -8.74
N SER A 249 5.03 3.55 -9.00
CA SER A 249 6.39 3.08 -8.69
C SER A 249 6.66 3.17 -7.18
N GLY A 250 7.07 2.04 -6.60
CA GLY A 250 7.27 1.87 -5.15
C GLY A 250 6.12 1.17 -4.43
N HIS A 251 4.95 1.00 -5.05
CA HIS A 251 3.80 0.32 -4.44
C HIS A 251 3.85 -1.16 -4.75
N LEU A 252 4.10 -1.98 -3.73
CA LEU A 252 4.30 -3.41 -3.91
C LEU A 252 3.54 -4.22 -2.87
N LEU A 253 3.03 -5.37 -3.31
CA LEU A 253 2.51 -6.47 -2.52
C LEU A 253 3.35 -7.71 -2.85
N ASP A 254 3.97 -8.32 -1.84
CA ASP A 254 4.59 -9.64 -1.98
C ASP A 254 3.52 -10.72 -1.99
N VAL A 255 3.19 -11.26 -3.16
CA VAL A 255 2.09 -12.23 -3.28
C VAL A 255 2.48 -13.67 -2.94
N ASP A 256 3.77 -14.00 -2.98
CA ASP A 256 4.24 -15.34 -2.63
C ASP A 256 4.18 -15.56 -1.12
N TYR A 257 4.60 -14.56 -0.33
CA TYR A 257 4.51 -14.59 1.14
C TYR A 257 3.08 -14.84 1.64
N PHE A 258 2.08 -14.31 0.94
CA PHE A 258 0.68 -14.50 1.30
C PHE A 258 0.00 -15.67 0.59
N GLY A 259 0.72 -16.49 -0.18
CA GLY A 259 0.14 -17.64 -0.89
C GLY A 259 -0.92 -17.24 -1.92
N TYR A 260 -0.78 -16.07 -2.53
CA TYR A 260 -1.73 -15.53 -3.51
C TYR A 260 -1.24 -15.77 -4.94
N HIS A 261 -2.09 -16.37 -5.78
CA HIS A 261 -1.68 -16.96 -7.07
C HIS A 261 -2.61 -16.56 -8.23
N ALA A 262 -2.68 -15.26 -8.51
CA ALA A 262 -3.44 -14.77 -9.65
C ALA A 262 -2.64 -14.70 -10.96
N THR A 263 -1.31 -14.79 -10.89
CA THR A 263 -0.43 -14.61 -12.04
C THR A 263 0.23 -15.92 -12.46
N SER A 264 0.10 -16.27 -13.73
CA SER A 264 0.85 -17.35 -14.37
C SER A 264 1.94 -16.79 -15.27
N TYR A 265 3.12 -17.42 -15.29
CA TYR A 265 4.27 -17.01 -16.11
C TYR A 265 4.69 -18.09 -17.10
N ARG A 266 5.16 -17.67 -18.28
CA ARG A 266 5.79 -18.52 -19.30
C ARG A 266 7.03 -17.83 -19.84
N LEU A 267 8.17 -18.51 -19.85
CA LEU A 267 9.42 -17.97 -20.39
C LEU A 267 9.76 -18.65 -21.71
N PHE A 268 10.19 -17.87 -22.68
CA PHE A 268 10.65 -18.35 -23.98
C PHE A 268 12.05 -17.82 -24.25
N ARG A 269 12.90 -18.66 -24.83
CA ARG A 269 14.18 -18.27 -25.42
C ARG A 269 14.12 -18.55 -26.91
N GLU A 270 14.31 -17.52 -27.72
CA GLU A 270 14.33 -17.66 -29.20
C GLU A 270 13.11 -18.42 -29.75
N GLY A 271 11.94 -18.21 -29.14
CA GLY A 271 10.68 -18.85 -29.51
C GLY A 271 10.41 -20.22 -28.87
N THR A 272 11.39 -20.83 -28.20
CA THR A 272 11.22 -22.11 -27.48
C THR A 272 10.87 -21.85 -26.02
N GLU A 273 9.78 -22.47 -25.52
CA GLU A 273 9.37 -22.36 -24.13
C GLU A 273 10.35 -23.09 -23.20
N ILE A 274 10.74 -22.42 -22.11
CA ILE A 274 11.52 -23.01 -21.02
C ILE A 274 10.51 -23.44 -19.95
N PRO A 275 10.48 -24.73 -19.55
CA PRO A 275 9.55 -25.20 -18.54
C PRO A 275 9.86 -24.55 -17.19
N GLY A 276 8.80 -24.12 -16.51
CA GLY A 276 8.89 -23.62 -15.14
C GLY A 276 9.15 -24.74 -14.13
N GLN A 277 10.00 -24.48 -13.15
CA GLN A 277 10.32 -25.33 -12.03
C GLN A 277 9.76 -24.70 -10.76
N TYR A 278 8.97 -25.45 -9.99
CA TYR A 278 8.35 -24.94 -8.76
C TYR A 278 9.10 -25.48 -7.55
N PRO A 279 9.97 -24.68 -6.93
CA PRO A 279 10.58 -25.11 -5.68
C PRO A 279 9.48 -25.18 -4.61
N GLY A 280 9.57 -26.13 -3.68
CA GLY A 280 8.54 -26.30 -2.65
C GLY A 280 8.31 -25.09 -1.72
N PHE A 281 9.19 -24.08 -1.78
CA PHE A 281 9.13 -22.84 -1.02
C PHE A 281 8.56 -21.63 -1.78
N SER A 282 8.33 -21.73 -3.09
CA SER A 282 7.72 -20.65 -3.88
C SER A 282 6.63 -21.21 -4.77
N ARG A 283 5.58 -20.42 -4.94
CA ARG A 283 4.46 -20.78 -5.81
C ARG A 283 4.61 -20.20 -7.21
N PHE A 284 5.66 -19.42 -7.45
CA PHE A 284 6.06 -18.93 -8.75
C PHE A 284 7.09 -19.85 -9.40
N PRO A 285 7.07 -19.98 -10.74
CA PRO A 285 8.04 -20.80 -11.44
C PRO A 285 9.41 -20.13 -11.47
N TYR A 286 10.45 -20.93 -11.35
CA TYR A 286 11.82 -20.59 -11.70
C TYR A 286 12.15 -21.24 -13.05
N PHE A 287 12.93 -20.57 -13.88
CA PHE A 287 13.27 -21.06 -15.21
C PHE A 287 14.76 -21.31 -15.30
N ALA A 288 15.16 -22.55 -15.62
CA ALA A 288 16.56 -22.85 -15.86
C ALA A 288 17.04 -22.13 -17.12
N VAL A 289 17.97 -21.19 -16.97
CA VAL A 289 18.52 -20.37 -18.06
C VAL A 289 20.02 -20.60 -18.19
N PRO A 290 20.57 -20.61 -19.41
CA PRO A 290 22.02 -20.70 -19.60
C PRO A 290 22.77 -19.42 -19.23
N ASN A 291 24.09 -19.55 -19.05
CA ASN A 291 24.97 -18.45 -18.72
C ASN A 291 25.11 -17.45 -19.87
N GLU A 292 25.00 -17.93 -21.12
CA GLU A 292 25.19 -17.13 -22.31
C GLU A 292 24.09 -16.07 -22.47
N ALA A 293 24.50 -14.94 -23.05
CA ALA A 293 23.57 -13.88 -23.37
C ALA A 293 22.59 -14.32 -24.47
N ALA A 294 21.30 -14.15 -24.21
CA ALA A 294 20.24 -14.42 -25.17
C ALA A 294 19.07 -13.44 -25.01
N THR A 295 18.18 -13.42 -26.00
CA THR A 295 16.92 -12.68 -25.93
C THR A 295 15.82 -13.61 -25.44
N TYR A 296 15.07 -13.14 -24.44
CA TYR A 296 13.98 -13.87 -23.83
C TYR A 296 12.66 -13.14 -24.05
N ARG A 297 11.57 -13.90 -24.12
CA ARG A 297 10.20 -13.40 -23.94
C ARG A 297 9.65 -13.97 -22.64
N LEU A 298 9.21 -13.11 -21.72
CA LEU A 298 8.47 -13.52 -20.54
C LEU A 298 7.01 -13.07 -20.70
N ASP A 299 6.09 -14.01 -20.66
CA ASP A 299 4.65 -13.74 -20.69
C ASP A 299 4.07 -13.92 -19.28
N ALA A 300 3.25 -12.97 -18.83
CA ALA A 300 2.50 -13.02 -17.59
C ALA A 300 1.02 -12.77 -17.85
N VAL A 301 0.17 -13.63 -17.30
CA VAL A 301 -1.29 -13.47 -17.31
C VAL A 301 -1.76 -13.42 -15.88
N THR A 302 -2.34 -12.30 -15.49
CA THR A 302 -2.94 -12.10 -14.17
C THR A 302 -4.45 -12.10 -14.30
N VAL A 303 -5.14 -12.94 -13.53
CA VAL A 303 -6.61 -12.97 -13.44
C VAL A 303 -7.00 -12.90 -11.97
N LEU A 304 -7.66 -11.82 -11.56
CA LEU A 304 -8.07 -11.65 -10.17
C LEU A 304 -9.13 -12.71 -9.80
N PRO A 305 -8.94 -13.45 -8.70
CA PRO A 305 -9.95 -14.37 -8.22
C PRO A 305 -11.19 -13.61 -7.74
N LYS A 306 -12.34 -14.28 -7.67
CA LYS A 306 -13.58 -13.67 -7.17
C LYS A 306 -13.44 -13.16 -5.73
N SER A 307 -12.68 -13.89 -4.91
CA SER A 307 -12.46 -13.61 -3.49
C SER A 307 -11.30 -14.44 -2.96
N GLY A 308 -10.68 -14.05 -1.86
CA GLY A 308 -9.52 -14.73 -1.28
C GLY A 308 -8.70 -13.80 -0.39
N LEU A 309 -7.73 -14.39 0.32
CA LEU A 309 -6.74 -13.68 1.12
C LEU A 309 -5.47 -13.42 0.30
N GLY A 310 -4.67 -12.46 0.75
CA GLY A 310 -3.29 -12.29 0.30
C GLY A 310 -3.08 -11.43 -0.94
N GLY A 311 -4.15 -10.94 -1.58
CA GLY A 311 -4.01 -10.06 -2.72
C GLY A 311 -5.33 -9.56 -3.31
N PRO A 312 -5.27 -8.85 -4.46
CA PRO A 312 -6.45 -8.24 -5.07
C PRO A 312 -7.51 -9.24 -5.47
N THR A 313 -8.78 -8.92 -5.27
CA THR A 313 -9.89 -9.81 -5.67
C THR A 313 -11.02 -9.00 -6.26
N GLN A 314 -11.88 -9.66 -7.04
CA GLN A 314 -13.03 -9.00 -7.64
C GLN A 314 -14.03 -8.48 -6.60
N ALA A 315 -14.03 -9.03 -5.39
CA ALA A 315 -14.88 -8.58 -4.28
C ALA A 315 -14.54 -7.17 -3.77
N ILE A 316 -13.28 -6.73 -3.93
CA ILE A 316 -12.81 -5.41 -3.48
C ILE A 316 -12.25 -4.56 -4.62
N ARG A 317 -12.28 -5.08 -5.86
CA ARG A 317 -11.75 -4.39 -7.05
C ARG A 317 -12.42 -4.87 -8.34
N ARG A 318 -13.21 -4.02 -9.00
CA ARG A 318 -13.89 -4.31 -10.28
C ARG A 318 -13.01 -3.99 -11.49
N LEU A 319 -11.99 -3.16 -11.30
CA LEU A 319 -11.03 -2.73 -12.31
C LEU A 319 -9.83 -3.67 -12.40
N SER A 320 -9.20 -3.72 -13.58
CA SER A 320 -7.95 -4.46 -13.80
C SER A 320 -8.04 -5.95 -13.46
N HIS A 321 -9.23 -6.54 -13.61
CA HIS A 321 -9.50 -7.93 -13.23
C HIS A 321 -8.74 -8.95 -14.08
N ARG A 322 -8.23 -8.52 -15.25
CA ARG A 322 -7.26 -9.25 -16.05
C ARG A 322 -6.18 -8.30 -16.58
N VAL A 323 -4.92 -8.71 -16.43
CA VAL A 323 -3.75 -8.02 -16.98
C VAL A 323 -2.84 -9.04 -17.67
N ASP A 324 -2.63 -8.85 -18.97
CA ASP A 324 -1.71 -9.65 -19.77
C ASP A 324 -0.47 -8.79 -20.08
N THR A 325 0.73 -9.25 -19.71
CA THR A 325 1.99 -8.53 -19.99
C THR A 325 2.99 -9.46 -20.66
N SER A 326 3.65 -8.99 -21.71
CA SER A 326 4.74 -9.67 -22.41
C SER A 326 5.96 -8.77 -22.42
N TRP A 327 7.09 -9.28 -21.93
CA TRP A 327 8.38 -8.60 -21.99
C TRP A 327 9.31 -9.32 -22.94
N THR A 328 9.94 -8.58 -23.84
CA THR A 328 11.14 -9.02 -24.58
C THR A 328 12.35 -8.30 -23.99
N PHE A 329 13.37 -9.05 -23.57
CA PHE A 329 14.55 -8.47 -22.94
C PHE A 329 15.79 -9.33 -23.20
N ARG A 330 16.96 -8.69 -23.23
CA ARG A 330 18.24 -9.41 -23.25
C ARG A 330 18.67 -9.75 -21.83
N SER A 331 19.12 -10.99 -21.64
CA SER A 331 19.54 -11.48 -20.33
C SER A 331 20.73 -12.42 -20.46
N ASP A 332 21.62 -12.38 -19.47
CA ASP A 332 22.87 -13.12 -19.35
C ASP A 332 23.24 -13.31 -17.88
N ARG A 333 24.35 -13.99 -17.60
CA ARG A 333 24.88 -14.11 -16.23
C ARG A 333 25.17 -12.76 -15.56
N GLY A 334 25.69 -11.80 -16.32
CA GLY A 334 26.11 -10.49 -15.83
C GLY A 334 27.12 -10.59 -14.68
N ASN A 335 27.09 -9.56 -13.81
CA ASN A 335 27.90 -9.48 -12.60
C ASN A 335 26.96 -9.57 -11.38
N PRO A 336 26.66 -10.79 -10.90
CA PRO A 336 25.72 -10.95 -9.81
C PRO A 336 26.31 -10.43 -8.49
N LEU A 337 25.44 -9.99 -7.58
CA LEU A 337 25.78 -9.53 -6.24
C LEU A 337 25.10 -10.46 -5.22
N PRO A 338 25.54 -10.52 -3.95
CA PRO A 338 24.80 -11.24 -2.92
C PRO A 338 23.31 -10.88 -2.95
N CYS A 339 22.42 -11.89 -2.94
CA CYS A 339 20.98 -11.66 -3.04
C CYS A 339 20.46 -10.70 -1.95
N TYR A 340 21.02 -10.81 -0.76
CA TYR A 340 20.91 -9.88 0.37
C TYR A 340 22.26 -9.87 1.14
N GLU A 341 22.43 -8.94 2.07
CA GLU A 341 23.66 -8.85 2.87
C GLU A 341 23.90 -10.16 3.66
N GLY A 342 25.09 -10.75 3.51
CA GLY A 342 25.43 -12.05 4.12
C GLY A 342 24.84 -13.28 3.42
N SER A 343 24.14 -13.11 2.29
CA SER A 343 23.62 -14.22 1.48
C SER A 343 24.75 -15.06 0.88
N PRO A 344 24.71 -16.41 0.99
CA PRO A 344 25.62 -17.30 0.26
C PRO A 344 25.26 -17.44 -1.23
N PHE A 345 24.14 -16.86 -1.66
CA PHE A 345 23.65 -16.88 -3.03
C PHE A 345 23.86 -15.54 -3.73
N GLU A 346 24.15 -15.58 -5.03
CA GLU A 346 24.32 -14.38 -5.85
C GLU A 346 23.12 -14.19 -6.79
N CYS A 347 22.61 -12.95 -6.83
CA CYS A 347 21.50 -12.54 -7.67
C CYS A 347 21.92 -11.41 -8.60
N LYS A 348 21.43 -11.48 -9.84
CA LYS A 348 21.48 -10.36 -10.80
C LYS A 348 20.05 -9.90 -11.06
N ASN A 349 19.77 -8.61 -10.87
CA ASN A 349 18.47 -8.06 -11.26
C ASN A 349 18.36 -8.02 -12.79
N GLU A 350 17.19 -8.38 -13.32
CA GLU A 350 16.90 -8.33 -14.74
C GLU A 350 16.29 -6.97 -15.12
N SER A 351 16.71 -6.44 -16.27
CA SER A 351 16.37 -5.09 -16.73
C SER A 351 15.19 -5.09 -17.71
N LEU A 352 14.02 -5.47 -17.22
CA LEU A 352 12.78 -5.45 -18.00
C LEU A 352 12.21 -4.02 -18.05
N LEU A 353 11.46 -3.73 -19.12
CA LEU A 353 10.66 -2.50 -19.22
C LEU A 353 9.34 -2.67 -18.46
N GLN A 354 9.03 -1.77 -17.53
CA GLN A 354 7.78 -1.81 -16.76
C GLN A 354 7.00 -0.50 -16.93
N PRO A 355 5.75 -0.52 -17.42
CA PRO A 355 4.88 0.65 -17.44
C PRO A 355 4.35 0.99 -16.05
N PHE A 356 4.29 2.29 -15.76
CA PHE A 356 3.68 2.93 -14.60
C PHE A 356 2.76 4.05 -15.08
N TYR A 357 1.63 4.24 -14.40
CA TYR A 357 0.53 5.07 -14.90
C TYR A 357 0.21 6.22 -13.95
N ASP A 358 0.21 7.44 -14.49
CA ASP A 358 -0.39 8.60 -13.84
C ASP A 358 -1.72 8.91 -14.54
N LEU A 359 -2.75 8.14 -14.17
CA LEU A 359 -4.06 8.14 -14.81
C LEU A 359 -4.89 9.40 -14.54
N GLY A 360 -4.54 10.21 -13.53
CA GLY A 360 -5.30 11.42 -13.20
C GLY A 360 -6.79 11.18 -12.89
N LEU A 361 -7.09 10.07 -12.22
CA LEU A 361 -8.46 9.66 -11.89
C LEU A 361 -8.99 10.35 -10.63
N ASP A 362 -10.31 10.33 -10.46
CA ASP A 362 -10.92 10.60 -9.16
C ASP A 362 -10.63 9.47 -8.14
N PRO A 363 -10.88 9.68 -6.84
CA PRO A 363 -10.68 8.64 -5.83
C PRO A 363 -11.50 7.36 -6.04
N SER A 364 -12.56 7.40 -6.85
CA SER A 364 -13.36 6.23 -7.23
C SER A 364 -12.85 5.53 -8.50
N ASN A 365 -11.64 5.88 -8.95
CA ASN A 365 -11.00 5.39 -10.18
C ASN A 365 -11.77 5.66 -11.47
N ASN A 366 -12.37 6.85 -11.58
CA ASN A 366 -13.03 7.30 -12.80
C ASN A 366 -12.30 8.47 -13.47
N ALA A 367 -12.28 8.41 -14.80
CA ALA A 367 -11.93 9.52 -15.68
C ALA A 367 -13.21 10.25 -16.13
N PRO A 368 -13.13 11.55 -16.50
CA PRO A 368 -14.24 12.25 -17.11
C PRO A 368 -14.57 11.68 -18.50
N ALA A 369 -15.83 11.84 -18.92
CA ALA A 369 -16.24 11.68 -20.31
C ALA A 369 -15.50 12.63 -21.28
N GLY A 370 -15.44 12.27 -22.56
CA GLY A 370 -14.74 13.03 -23.58
C GLY A 370 -13.22 12.81 -23.59
N ARG A 371 -12.45 13.80 -24.04
CA ARG A 371 -11.00 13.65 -24.18
C ARG A 371 -10.32 13.55 -22.81
N HIS A 372 -9.55 12.48 -22.60
CA HIS A 372 -8.81 12.25 -21.37
C HIS A 372 -7.34 11.93 -21.67
N THR A 373 -6.42 12.65 -21.01
CA THR A 373 -4.97 12.51 -21.20
C THR A 373 -4.27 12.16 -19.90
N PHE A 374 -3.46 11.12 -19.92
CA PHE A 374 -2.71 10.61 -18.76
C PHE A 374 -1.25 10.31 -19.10
N GLY A 375 -0.43 10.11 -18.07
CA GLY A 375 1.00 9.80 -18.19
C GLY A 375 1.26 8.30 -18.16
N VAL A 376 2.19 7.83 -19.00
CA VAL A 376 2.75 6.47 -18.97
C VAL A 376 4.27 6.59 -18.88
N GLU A 377 4.81 6.34 -17.69
CA GLU A 377 6.25 6.26 -17.49
C GLU A 377 6.70 4.80 -17.64
N VAL A 378 7.81 4.56 -18.33
CA VAL A 378 8.37 3.21 -18.47
C VAL A 378 9.72 3.20 -17.77
N LEU A 379 9.84 2.40 -16.72
CA LEU A 379 11.08 2.26 -15.94
C LEU A 379 11.77 0.94 -16.25
N ARG A 380 13.07 0.89 -15.94
CA ARG A 380 13.85 -0.34 -15.90
C ARG A 380 13.71 -1.01 -14.54
N THR A 381 13.35 -2.30 -14.49
CA THR A 381 13.06 -3.01 -13.23
C THR A 381 14.28 -3.26 -12.35
N ASP A 382 15.50 -3.20 -12.89
CA ASP A 382 16.75 -3.40 -12.16
C ASP A 382 17.26 -2.15 -11.44
N THR A 383 16.96 -0.96 -11.98
CA THR A 383 17.47 0.32 -11.48
C THR A 383 16.37 1.29 -11.04
N GLY A 384 15.14 1.11 -11.52
CA GLY A 384 14.04 2.06 -11.34
C GLY A 384 14.19 3.36 -12.11
N ALA A 385 15.20 3.47 -12.98
CA ALA A 385 15.42 4.65 -13.80
C ALA A 385 14.47 4.66 -15.01
N PRO A 386 14.08 5.84 -15.51
CA PRO A 386 13.35 5.96 -16.77
C PRO A 386 14.09 5.28 -17.92
N ALA A 387 13.37 4.47 -18.70
CA ALA A 387 13.93 3.84 -19.88
C ALA A 387 14.02 4.84 -21.04
N VAL A 388 15.12 4.77 -21.80
CA VAL A 388 15.25 5.52 -23.07
C VAL A 388 14.48 4.76 -24.15
N LEU A 389 13.26 5.22 -24.44
CA LEU A 389 12.38 4.59 -25.42
C LEU A 389 12.69 5.04 -26.85
N ALA A 390 12.67 4.09 -27.78
CA ALA A 390 12.61 4.37 -29.21
C ALA A 390 11.16 4.59 -29.67
N GLY A 391 10.18 4.09 -28.93
CA GLY A 391 8.79 4.43 -29.15
C GLY A 391 7.85 3.91 -28.06
N LEU A 392 6.67 4.52 -28.05
CA LEU A 392 5.52 4.19 -27.22
C LEU A 392 4.29 4.25 -28.12
N SER A 393 3.46 3.21 -28.08
CA SER A 393 2.15 3.19 -28.73
C SER A 393 1.09 2.74 -27.73
N ALA A 394 -0.15 3.18 -27.96
CA ALA A 394 -1.27 2.79 -27.13
C ALA A 394 -2.53 2.61 -27.97
N ARG A 395 -3.31 1.60 -27.63
CA ARG A 395 -4.65 1.35 -28.16
C ARG A 395 -5.61 1.23 -27.00
N TYR A 396 -6.86 1.60 -27.22
CA TYR A 396 -7.90 1.51 -26.20
C TYR A 396 -9.19 0.94 -26.76
N SER A 397 -9.99 0.36 -25.88
CA SER A 397 -11.32 -0.16 -26.20
C SER A 397 -12.29 0.32 -25.11
N THR A 398 -13.50 0.68 -25.53
CA THR A 398 -14.61 1.10 -24.66
C THR A 398 -15.80 0.14 -24.75
N ASP A 399 -15.63 -0.97 -25.48
CA ASP A 399 -16.63 -2.01 -25.74
C ASP A 399 -16.11 -3.40 -25.35
N GLU A 400 -15.35 -3.45 -24.25
CA GLU A 400 -14.83 -4.69 -23.66
C GLU A 400 -13.94 -5.53 -24.60
N GLY A 401 -13.13 -4.84 -25.41
CA GLY A 401 -12.13 -5.43 -26.29
C GLY A 401 -12.65 -5.87 -27.64
N LEU A 402 -13.93 -5.62 -27.97
CA LEU A 402 -14.52 -5.95 -29.27
C LEU A 402 -13.91 -5.10 -30.39
N THR A 403 -13.73 -3.80 -30.17
CA THR A 403 -13.05 -2.90 -31.10
C THR A 403 -11.92 -2.14 -30.40
N TRP A 404 -10.86 -1.83 -31.16
CA TRP A 404 -9.66 -1.19 -30.63
C TRP A 404 -9.30 0.04 -31.44
N HIS A 405 -9.34 1.19 -30.78
CA HIS A 405 -8.98 2.49 -31.33
C HIS A 405 -7.52 2.81 -31.03
N GLN A 406 -6.86 3.51 -31.96
CA GLN A 406 -5.53 4.05 -31.72
C GLN A 406 -5.63 5.26 -30.77
N ALA A 407 -4.86 5.25 -29.68
CA ALA A 407 -4.73 6.43 -28.82
C ALA A 407 -3.72 7.41 -29.43
N THR A 408 -3.87 8.71 -29.13
CA THR A 408 -2.85 9.70 -29.48
C THR A 408 -1.73 9.66 -28.44
N VAL A 409 -0.49 9.43 -28.89
CA VAL A 409 0.69 9.40 -28.02
C VAL A 409 1.61 10.56 -28.37
N ALA A 410 1.97 11.38 -27.37
CA ALA A 410 2.91 12.48 -27.48
C ALA A 410 3.93 12.40 -26.33
N GLY A 411 5.15 11.95 -26.63
CA GLY A 411 6.13 11.62 -25.60
C GLY A 411 5.59 10.50 -24.69
N ASN A 412 5.48 10.78 -23.39
CA ASN A 412 4.91 9.87 -22.39
C ASN A 412 3.41 10.11 -22.10
N ARG A 413 2.76 11.02 -22.85
CA ARG A 413 1.34 11.35 -22.67
C ARG A 413 0.48 10.56 -23.63
N VAL A 414 -0.53 9.88 -23.11
CA VAL A 414 -1.52 9.10 -23.88
C VAL A 414 -2.87 9.79 -23.76
N THR A 415 -3.53 10.02 -24.89
CA THR A 415 -4.87 10.62 -24.97
C THR A 415 -5.84 9.67 -25.62
N VAL A 416 -7.01 9.49 -24.99
CA VAL A 416 -8.12 8.67 -25.46
C VAL A 416 -9.42 9.49 -25.47
N ASP A 417 -10.41 9.04 -26.23
CA ASP A 417 -11.74 9.66 -26.28
C ASP A 417 -12.74 8.75 -25.54
N ASN A 418 -13.14 9.18 -24.34
CA ASN A 418 -14.07 8.45 -23.50
C ASN A 418 -15.52 8.69 -23.94
N PRO A 419 -16.37 7.63 -23.99
CA PRO A 419 -17.81 7.80 -24.07
C PRO A 419 -18.37 8.47 -22.79
N ASN A 420 -19.70 8.61 -22.71
CA ASN A 420 -20.34 9.23 -21.54
C ASN A 420 -20.27 8.36 -20.26
N ALA A 421 -20.10 7.05 -20.39
CA ALA A 421 -20.03 6.10 -19.28
C ALA A 421 -19.39 4.79 -19.74
N GLY A 422 -18.99 3.94 -18.79
CA GLY A 422 -18.47 2.60 -19.05
C GLY A 422 -17.06 2.43 -18.50
N PHE A 423 -16.25 1.65 -19.20
CA PHE A 423 -14.87 1.34 -18.82
C PHE A 423 -13.95 1.46 -20.01
N VAL A 424 -12.67 1.73 -19.75
CA VAL A 424 -11.62 1.69 -20.78
C VAL A 424 -10.75 0.46 -20.57
N TRP A 425 -10.51 -0.29 -21.63
CA TRP A 425 -9.42 -1.25 -21.72
C TRP A 425 -8.25 -0.57 -22.41
N LEU A 426 -7.03 -0.82 -21.93
CA LEU A 426 -5.83 -0.19 -22.47
C LEU A 426 -4.82 -1.24 -22.84
N GLN A 427 -4.27 -1.13 -24.05
CA GLN A 427 -3.09 -1.84 -24.48
C GLN A 427 -1.98 -0.83 -24.73
N ILE A 428 -0.87 -0.96 -24.01
CA ILE A 428 0.34 -0.17 -24.26
C ILE A 428 1.42 -1.06 -24.83
N GLU A 429 2.27 -0.46 -25.64
CA GLU A 429 3.48 -1.07 -26.12
C GLU A 429 4.62 -0.06 -26.09
N ALA A 430 5.74 -0.41 -25.44
CA ALA A 430 6.94 0.41 -25.39
C ALA A 430 8.16 -0.41 -25.79
N TRP A 431 9.11 0.21 -26.49
CA TRP A 431 10.34 -0.45 -26.93
C TRP A 431 11.54 0.48 -26.93
N THR A 432 12.73 -0.10 -26.88
CA THR A 432 14.01 0.62 -26.98
C THR A 432 14.70 0.33 -28.30
N ALA A 433 15.71 1.14 -28.65
CA ALA A 433 16.51 0.93 -29.86
C ALA A 433 17.29 -0.39 -29.86
N ASN A 434 17.51 -0.98 -28.67
CA ASN A 434 18.26 -2.22 -28.50
C ASN A 434 17.38 -3.48 -28.57
N GLY A 435 16.07 -3.34 -28.85
CA GLY A 435 15.16 -4.46 -29.03
C GLY A 435 14.39 -4.91 -27.78
N ASP A 436 14.65 -4.32 -26.61
CA ASP A 436 13.80 -4.55 -25.44
C ASP A 436 12.40 -4.00 -25.70
N ARG A 437 11.37 -4.73 -25.27
CA ARG A 437 9.96 -4.40 -25.52
C ARG A 437 9.08 -4.83 -24.35
N VAL A 438 8.03 -4.07 -24.08
CA VAL A 438 6.93 -4.49 -23.21
C VAL A 438 5.61 -4.21 -23.90
N THR A 439 4.71 -5.19 -23.84
CA THR A 439 3.30 -5.02 -24.23
C THR A 439 2.45 -5.37 -23.03
N GLN A 440 1.56 -4.47 -22.60
CA GLN A 440 0.65 -4.73 -21.50
C GLN A 440 -0.78 -4.41 -21.93
N THR A 441 -1.69 -5.36 -21.75
CA THR A 441 -3.13 -5.18 -21.93
C THR A 441 -3.81 -5.26 -20.58
N VAL A 442 -4.52 -4.20 -20.20
CA VAL A 442 -5.26 -4.06 -18.94
C VAL A 442 -6.75 -3.99 -19.26
N GLN A 443 -7.51 -4.96 -18.80
CA GLN A 443 -8.96 -4.94 -18.91
C GLN A 443 -9.57 -4.05 -17.84
N ARG A 444 -10.41 -3.08 -18.25
CA ARG A 444 -11.01 -2.07 -17.37
C ARG A 444 -9.94 -1.35 -16.52
N ILE A 445 -9.01 -0.64 -17.15
CA ILE A 445 -7.96 0.11 -16.46
C ILE A 445 -8.57 1.20 -15.55
N TYR A 446 -9.68 1.83 -15.98
CA TYR A 446 -10.48 2.76 -15.19
C TYR A 446 -11.96 2.77 -15.63
N GLY A 447 -12.83 3.37 -14.81
CA GLY A 447 -14.22 3.68 -15.13
C GLY A 447 -14.41 5.09 -15.72
N ILE A 448 -15.55 5.35 -16.35
CA ILE A 448 -15.88 6.66 -16.94
C ILE A 448 -17.11 7.23 -16.25
N ARG A 449 -17.07 8.52 -15.90
CA ARG A 449 -18.21 9.25 -15.33
C ARG A 449 -18.41 10.64 -15.91
#